data_AF-A0A951R7N7-F1
#
_entry.id   AF-A0A951R7N7-F1
#
_cell.length_a   1.000
_cell.length_b   1.000
_cell.length_c   1.000
_cell.angle_alpha   90.00
_cell.angle_beta   90.00
_cell.angle_gamma   90.00
#
_symmetry.space_group_name_H-M   'P 1'
#
loop_
_entity.id
_entity.type
_entity.pdbx_description
1 polymer ?
#
loop_
_entity_poly.entity_id
_entity_poly.type
_entity_poly.pdbx_seq_one_letter_code
_entity_poly.pdbx_strand_id
1 'polypeptide(L)'
;MNYKYLRQVLTVTLWEYKRFFKLRNELLGILILLLFGFAGGSIASFFGRESNKKTEITIFENASEKLRNSLAGSFNIIEISPDEKNRFTETMKAEKEGMLLWETNDGFVLLAYKKPRNMNILQNSLNEYTMFNALIEKNISAEDFGFVMQPATIESQYIFEPQSRDRRILAGFFAGLMIMAVFLGFAYQFTAITGEKQLKITEQIVSAIKPQVWMDGKILGITLTGLSSMLTYLVLGSLVTAIYFQYTGATAARVISILHLPSIILFFAFTMMGILMWNSIMAALASA
;
A
#
# COMPACT_ATOMS: atom_id res chain seq x y z
N MET A 1 16.93 -2.58 46.43
CA MET A 1 17.00 -3.72 45.49
C MET A 1 18.47 -4.14 45.37
N ASN A 2 18.80 -5.42 45.59
CA ASN A 2 20.18 -5.88 45.80
C ASN A 2 20.99 -5.81 44.49
N TYR A 3 22.09 -5.07 44.43
CA TYR A 3 22.92 -4.87 43.23
C TYR A 3 23.31 -6.21 42.54
N LYS A 4 23.54 -7.26 43.34
CA LYS A 4 23.80 -8.62 42.84
C LYS A 4 22.63 -9.21 42.05
N TYR A 5 21.38 -8.98 42.47
CA TYR A 5 20.18 -9.47 41.79
C TYR A 5 20.07 -8.87 40.37
N LEU A 6 20.17 -7.55 40.29
CA LEU A 6 19.99 -6.82 39.03
C LEU A 6 21.07 -7.20 38.00
N ARG A 7 22.30 -7.43 38.46
CA ARG A 7 23.40 -7.90 37.62
C ARG A 7 23.17 -9.32 37.10
N GLN A 8 22.61 -10.22 37.92
CA GLN A 8 22.27 -11.58 37.49
C GLN A 8 21.13 -11.57 36.48
N VAL A 9 20.06 -10.82 36.73
CA VAL A 9 18.93 -10.67 35.79
C VAL A 9 19.43 -10.15 34.45
N LEU A 10 20.24 -9.09 34.45
CA LEU A 10 20.78 -8.50 33.22
C LEU A 10 21.70 -9.47 32.46
N THR A 11 22.47 -10.30 33.17
CA THR A 11 23.29 -11.35 32.54
C THR A 11 22.42 -12.38 31.83
N VAL A 12 21.34 -12.84 32.47
CA VAL A 12 20.37 -13.76 31.87
C VAL A 12 19.65 -13.10 30.69
N THR A 13 19.23 -11.85 30.84
CA THR A 13 18.59 -11.05 29.77
C THR A 13 19.46 -10.97 28.52
N LEU A 14 20.74 -10.62 28.67
CA LEU A 14 21.66 -10.52 27.54
C LEU A 14 21.97 -11.88 26.93
N TRP A 15 22.04 -12.94 27.73
CA TRP A 15 22.22 -14.30 27.25
C TRP A 15 21.02 -14.75 26.40
N GLU A 16 19.80 -14.57 26.90
CA GLU A 16 18.58 -14.96 26.20
C GLU A 16 18.38 -14.10 24.94
N TYR A 17 18.68 -12.80 25.01
CA TYR A 17 18.67 -11.92 23.83
C TYR A 17 19.60 -12.43 22.73
N LYS A 18 20.87 -12.75 23.06
CA LYS A 18 21.83 -13.27 22.08
C LYS A 18 21.45 -14.63 21.50
N ARG A 19 20.70 -15.43 22.24
CA ARG A 19 20.21 -16.74 21.79
C ARG A 19 19.22 -16.60 20.63
N PHE A 20 18.30 -15.64 20.72
CA PHE A 20 17.22 -15.45 19.74
C PHE A 20 17.50 -14.37 18.71
N PHE A 21 18.02 -13.21 19.11
CA PHE A 21 18.28 -12.12 18.20
C PHE A 21 19.55 -12.37 17.38
N LYS A 22 19.36 -12.66 16.08
CA LYS A 22 20.44 -12.77 15.10
C LYS A 22 20.13 -11.89 13.91
N LEU A 23 20.89 -10.81 13.73
CA LEU A 23 20.69 -9.85 12.64
C LEU A 23 20.63 -10.54 11.25
N ARG A 24 21.42 -11.61 11.05
CA ARG A 24 21.40 -12.41 9.82
C ARG A 24 20.02 -13.02 9.52
N ASN A 25 19.30 -13.46 10.56
CA ASN A 25 17.97 -14.05 10.40
C ASN A 25 16.93 -13.00 10.04
N GLU A 26 17.04 -11.80 10.62
CA GLU A 26 16.16 -10.67 10.29
C GLU A 26 16.36 -10.22 8.83
N LEU A 27 17.62 -10.16 8.38
CA LEU A 27 17.95 -9.83 6.98
C LEU A 27 17.39 -10.87 6.00
N LEU A 28 17.46 -12.16 6.33
CA LEU A 28 16.84 -13.21 5.53
C LEU A 28 15.32 -13.06 5.47
N GLY A 29 14.66 -12.75 6.60
CA GLY A 29 13.22 -12.49 6.65
C GLY A 29 12.80 -11.36 5.71
N ILE A 30 13.59 -10.29 5.67
CA ILE A 30 13.32 -9.14 4.79
C ILE A 30 13.59 -9.47 3.32
N LEU A 31 14.66 -10.21 3.03
CA LEU A 31 14.95 -10.67 1.67
C LEU A 31 13.81 -11.54 1.14
N ILE A 32 13.25 -12.41 1.97
CA ILE A 32 12.07 -13.20 1.65
C ILE A 32 10.86 -12.28 1.42
N LEU A 33 10.61 -11.30 2.28
CA LEU A 33 9.52 -10.34 2.13
C LEU A 33 9.63 -9.51 0.84
N LEU A 34 10.85 -9.12 0.46
CA LEU A 34 11.13 -8.44 -0.81
C LEU A 34 10.85 -9.34 -2.01
N LEU A 35 11.27 -10.61 -1.96
CA LEU A 35 10.98 -11.58 -3.01
C LEU A 35 9.48 -11.80 -3.18
N PHE A 36 8.74 -11.96 -2.07
CA PHE A 36 7.28 -12.05 -2.10
C PHE A 36 6.62 -10.76 -2.59
N GLY A 37 7.12 -9.60 -2.18
CA GLY A 37 6.63 -8.31 -2.66
C GLY A 37 6.84 -8.14 -4.17
N PHE A 38 8.01 -8.53 -4.68
CA PHE A 38 8.31 -8.49 -6.11
C PHE A 38 7.48 -9.51 -6.90
N ALA A 39 7.34 -10.74 -6.38
CA ALA A 39 6.50 -11.77 -6.98
C ALA A 39 5.03 -11.34 -7.01
N GLY A 40 4.50 -10.83 -5.89
CA GLY A 40 3.14 -10.31 -5.78
C GLY A 40 2.88 -9.12 -6.69
N GLY A 41 3.82 -8.17 -6.78
CA GLY A 41 3.76 -7.04 -7.72
C GLY A 41 3.80 -7.50 -9.19
N SER A 42 4.64 -8.48 -9.51
CA SER A 42 4.73 -9.08 -10.85
C SER A 42 3.43 -9.80 -11.22
N ILE A 43 2.88 -10.60 -10.31
CA ILE A 43 1.59 -11.28 -10.46
C ILE A 43 0.47 -10.25 -10.65
N ALA A 44 0.39 -9.24 -9.78
CA ALA A 44 -0.60 -8.17 -9.90
C ALA A 44 -0.46 -7.40 -11.23
N SER A 45 0.76 -7.19 -11.72
CA SER A 45 0.99 -6.56 -13.03
C SER A 45 0.62 -7.48 -14.19
N PHE A 46 0.80 -8.79 -14.06
CA PHE A 46 0.45 -9.79 -15.06
C PHE A 46 -1.07 -9.94 -15.18
N PHE A 47 -1.78 -10.04 -14.06
CA PHE A 47 -3.25 -10.00 -14.01
C PHE A 47 -3.82 -8.61 -14.32
N GLY A 48 -3.09 -7.53 -14.02
CA GLY A 48 -3.49 -6.16 -14.32
C GLY A 48 -3.28 -5.75 -15.79
N ARG A 49 -2.40 -6.44 -16.53
CA ARG A 49 -2.12 -6.19 -17.96
C ARG A 49 -3.31 -6.50 -18.85
N GLU A 50 -4.23 -7.40 -18.46
CA GLU A 50 -5.49 -7.58 -19.18
C GLU A 50 -6.39 -6.33 -19.12
N SER A 51 -6.28 -5.52 -18.06
CA SER A 51 -7.15 -4.34 -17.86
C SER A 51 -6.66 -3.08 -18.59
N ASN A 52 -5.46 -3.07 -19.19
CA ASN A 52 -4.88 -1.89 -19.84
C ASN A 52 -4.87 -1.97 -21.37
N LYS A 53 -5.69 -2.85 -21.96
CA LYS A 53 -6.03 -2.71 -23.38
C LYS A 53 -6.83 -1.43 -23.53
N LYS A 54 -6.35 -0.51 -24.37
CA LYS A 54 -7.11 0.69 -24.78
C LYS A 54 -8.51 0.23 -25.16
N THR A 55 -9.52 0.86 -24.55
CA THR A 55 -10.90 0.54 -24.86
C THR A 55 -11.15 0.88 -26.32
N GLU A 56 -11.57 -0.12 -27.08
CA GLU A 56 -11.93 0.05 -28.49
C GLU A 56 -13.27 0.80 -28.56
N ILE A 57 -13.25 1.97 -29.18
CA ILE A 57 -14.45 2.76 -29.45
C ILE A 57 -14.59 2.84 -30.96
N THR A 58 -15.64 2.23 -31.46
CA THR A 58 -16.02 2.35 -32.86
C THR A 58 -16.82 3.63 -33.04
N ILE A 59 -16.36 4.51 -33.93
CA ILE A 59 -17.02 5.77 -34.23
C ILE A 59 -17.76 5.61 -35.56
N PHE A 60 -19.02 6.02 -35.56
CA PHE A 60 -19.89 6.03 -36.72
C PHE A 60 -19.85 7.40 -37.39
N GLU A 61 -19.81 7.39 -38.72
CA GLU A 61 -20.04 8.53 -39.63
C GLU A 61 -18.97 9.62 -39.65
N ASN A 62 -18.31 9.76 -40.81
CA ASN A 62 -17.56 10.93 -41.32
C ASN A 62 -16.94 11.82 -40.22
N ALA A 63 -16.29 11.18 -39.25
CA ALA A 63 -15.80 11.85 -38.06
C ALA A 63 -14.74 12.83 -38.55
N SER A 64 -14.99 14.13 -38.35
CA SER A 64 -14.04 15.17 -38.74
C SER A 64 -12.65 14.76 -38.24
N GLU A 65 -11.59 14.95 -39.05
CA GLU A 65 -10.23 14.55 -38.64
C GLU A 65 -9.86 15.08 -37.26
N LYS A 66 -10.47 16.18 -36.84
CA LYS A 66 -10.33 16.79 -35.51
C LYS A 66 -10.97 15.98 -34.38
N LEU A 67 -12.16 15.40 -34.56
CA LEU A 67 -12.78 14.50 -33.57
C LEU A 67 -11.92 13.25 -33.37
N ARG A 68 -11.38 12.72 -34.47
CA ARG A 68 -10.48 11.55 -34.45
C ARG A 68 -9.20 11.86 -33.66
N ASN A 69 -8.59 13.02 -33.90
CA ASN A 69 -7.37 13.42 -33.21
C ASN A 69 -7.58 13.69 -31.70
N SER A 70 -8.74 14.22 -31.32
CA SER A 70 -9.10 14.41 -29.90
C SER A 70 -9.25 13.08 -29.15
N LEU A 71 -9.80 12.06 -29.81
CA LEU A 71 -10.09 10.75 -29.20
C LEU A 71 -8.94 9.73 -29.32
N ALA A 72 -8.06 9.86 -30.31
CA ALA A 72 -6.96 8.92 -30.59
C ALA A 72 -5.92 8.77 -29.45
N GLY A 73 -5.80 9.79 -28.59
CA GLY A 73 -4.93 9.73 -27.42
C GLY A 73 -5.36 8.67 -26.39
N SER A 74 -6.68 8.43 -26.28
CA SER A 74 -7.27 7.62 -25.21
C SER A 74 -8.03 6.37 -25.69
N PHE A 75 -8.40 6.31 -26.98
CA PHE A 75 -9.24 5.25 -27.53
C PHE A 75 -8.71 4.73 -28.88
N ASN A 76 -8.97 3.44 -29.18
CA ASN A 76 -8.75 2.89 -30.52
C ASN A 76 -10.01 3.11 -31.35
N ILE A 77 -9.87 3.76 -32.51
CA ILE A 77 -11.00 4.21 -33.34
C ILE A 77 -11.14 3.31 -34.57
N ILE A 78 -12.32 2.72 -34.75
CA ILE A 78 -12.72 2.00 -35.97
C ILE A 78 -13.90 2.74 -36.61
N GLU A 79 -13.84 2.97 -37.91
CA GLU A 79 -14.91 3.58 -38.69
C GLU A 79 -15.76 2.50 -39.36
N ILE A 80 -17.09 2.66 -39.34
CA ILE A 80 -18.05 1.70 -39.91
C ILE A 80 -19.05 2.43 -40.83
N SER A 81 -19.40 1.79 -41.95
CA SER A 81 -20.34 2.33 -42.94
C SER A 81 -21.81 2.25 -42.48
N PRO A 82 -22.72 3.09 -43.02
CA PRO A 82 -24.14 3.15 -42.62
C PRO A 82 -24.88 1.80 -42.66
N ASP A 83 -24.56 0.96 -43.65
CA ASP A 83 -25.19 -0.35 -43.85
C ASP A 83 -24.74 -1.41 -42.81
N GLU A 84 -23.64 -1.16 -42.11
CA GLU A 84 -23.03 -2.09 -41.16
C GLU A 84 -23.41 -1.78 -39.70
N LYS A 85 -24.09 -0.67 -39.43
CA LYS A 85 -24.54 -0.26 -38.08
C LYS A 85 -25.40 -1.33 -37.40
N ASN A 86 -26.35 -1.90 -38.14
CA ASN A 86 -27.25 -2.92 -37.62
C ASN A 86 -26.49 -4.22 -37.35
N ARG A 87 -25.57 -4.61 -38.24
CA ARG A 87 -24.71 -5.78 -38.06
C ARG A 87 -23.78 -5.63 -36.86
N PHE A 88 -23.12 -4.49 -36.70
CA PHE A 88 -22.25 -4.23 -35.56
C PHE A 88 -23.02 -4.21 -34.23
N THR A 89 -24.25 -3.68 -34.23
CA THR A 89 -25.11 -3.70 -33.04
C THR A 89 -25.52 -5.13 -32.65
N GLU A 90 -25.75 -6.00 -33.63
CA GLU A 90 -26.01 -7.43 -33.41
C GLU A 90 -24.74 -8.16 -32.92
N THR A 91 -23.58 -7.89 -33.53
CA THR A 91 -22.28 -8.42 -33.09
C THR A 91 -21.93 -7.97 -31.67
N MET A 92 -22.13 -6.69 -31.32
CA MET A 92 -21.94 -6.18 -29.95
C MET A 92 -22.80 -6.92 -28.92
N LYS A 93 -24.03 -7.30 -29.28
CA LYS A 93 -24.91 -8.08 -28.39
C LYS A 93 -24.45 -9.53 -28.27
N ALA A 94 -23.90 -10.11 -29.34
CA ALA A 94 -23.39 -11.48 -29.37
C ALA A 94 -22.06 -11.63 -28.62
N GLU A 95 -21.12 -10.71 -28.85
CA GLU A 95 -19.78 -10.70 -28.25
C GLU A 95 -19.73 -10.06 -26.85
N LYS A 96 -20.80 -9.36 -26.45
CA LYS A 96 -20.94 -8.66 -25.16
C LYS A 96 -19.87 -7.59 -24.91
N GLU A 97 -19.26 -7.09 -25.97
CA GLU A 97 -18.20 -6.09 -25.96
C GLU A 97 -18.40 -5.11 -27.13
N GLY A 98 -17.82 -3.91 -27.01
CA GLY A 98 -17.89 -2.85 -28.04
C GLY A 98 -18.63 -1.59 -27.60
N MET A 99 -18.34 -0.50 -28.32
CA MET A 99 -18.93 0.82 -28.15
C MET A 99 -19.12 1.48 -29.51
N LEU A 100 -20.29 2.06 -29.73
CA LEU A 100 -20.65 2.84 -30.91
C LEU A 100 -20.94 4.27 -30.50
N LEU A 101 -20.25 5.22 -31.12
CA LEU A 101 -20.48 6.66 -30.94
C LEU A 101 -20.90 7.29 -32.26
N TRP A 102 -21.99 8.07 -32.28
CA TRP A 102 -22.35 8.89 -33.44
C TRP A 102 -22.74 10.31 -33.04
N GLU A 103 -22.56 11.24 -33.98
CA GLU A 103 -22.98 12.63 -33.87
C GLU A 103 -24.45 12.78 -34.30
N THR A 104 -25.18 13.68 -33.67
CA THR A 104 -26.57 14.05 -33.97
C THR A 104 -26.67 15.58 -33.88
N ASN A 105 -27.69 16.19 -34.49
CA ASN A 105 -27.87 17.65 -34.49
C ASN A 105 -27.82 18.31 -33.09
N ASP A 106 -28.20 17.58 -32.03
CA ASP A 106 -28.23 18.06 -30.65
C ASP A 106 -27.09 17.51 -29.75
N GLY A 107 -26.13 16.74 -30.29
CA GLY A 107 -25.00 16.20 -29.51
C GLY A 107 -24.48 14.84 -29.95
N PHE A 108 -24.04 14.01 -29.01
CA PHE A 108 -23.48 12.68 -29.27
C PHE A 108 -24.28 11.58 -28.59
N VAL A 109 -24.46 10.47 -29.28
CA VAL A 109 -25.07 9.27 -28.70
C VAL A 109 -24.05 8.15 -28.64
N LEU A 110 -23.86 7.60 -27.44
CA LEU A 110 -23.00 6.45 -27.18
C LEU A 110 -23.85 5.23 -26.87
N LEU A 111 -23.73 4.19 -27.70
CA LEU A 111 -24.28 2.87 -27.46
C LEU A 111 -23.14 1.92 -27.04
N ALA A 112 -23.16 1.48 -25.78
CA ALA A 112 -22.16 0.57 -25.23
C ALA A 112 -22.84 -0.62 -24.54
N TYR A 113 -22.27 -1.82 -24.68
CA TYR A 113 -22.82 -3.00 -23.99
C TYR A 113 -22.72 -2.88 -22.46
N LYS A 114 -21.67 -2.22 -21.95
CA LYS A 114 -21.45 -1.94 -20.53
C LYS A 114 -20.98 -0.50 -20.35
N LYS A 115 -21.32 0.10 -19.19
CA LYS A 115 -20.85 1.44 -18.84
C LYS A 115 -19.31 1.50 -18.94
N PRO A 116 -18.74 2.39 -19.79
CA PRO A 116 -17.30 2.50 -19.92
C PRO A 116 -16.66 2.99 -18.63
N ARG A 117 -15.51 2.39 -18.27
CA ARG A 117 -14.72 2.78 -17.09
C ARG A 117 -14.20 4.23 -17.19
N ASN A 118 -14.00 4.72 -18.41
CA ASN A 118 -13.43 6.02 -18.71
C ASN A 118 -14.47 7.04 -19.23
N MET A 119 -15.74 6.92 -18.81
CA MET A 119 -16.82 7.81 -19.26
C MET A 119 -16.50 9.30 -19.07
N ASN A 120 -15.87 9.67 -17.95
CA ASN A 120 -15.54 11.06 -17.66
C ASN A 120 -14.51 11.63 -18.65
N ILE A 121 -13.55 10.80 -19.08
CA ILE A 121 -12.53 11.20 -20.07
C ILE A 121 -13.21 11.40 -21.42
N LEU A 122 -14.08 10.47 -21.84
CA LEU A 122 -14.84 10.58 -23.08
C LEU A 122 -15.72 11.83 -23.09
N GLN A 123 -16.44 12.10 -22.00
CA GLN A 123 -17.30 13.29 -21.88
C GLN A 123 -16.48 14.58 -21.98
N ASN A 124 -15.33 14.66 -21.32
CA ASN A 124 -14.46 15.84 -21.38
C ASN A 124 -13.92 16.08 -22.80
N SER A 125 -13.44 15.03 -23.48
CA SER A 125 -12.96 15.13 -24.86
C SER A 125 -14.06 15.56 -25.84
N LEU A 126 -15.30 15.07 -25.65
CA LEU A 126 -16.43 15.50 -26.47
C LEU A 126 -16.86 16.93 -26.16
N ASN A 127 -16.83 17.36 -24.89
CA ASN A 127 -17.13 18.74 -24.50
C ASN A 127 -16.10 19.73 -25.07
N GLU A 128 -14.82 19.39 -25.08
CA GLU A 128 -13.78 20.21 -25.70
C GLU A 128 -14.01 20.33 -27.22
N TYR A 129 -14.39 19.23 -27.88
CA TYR A 129 -14.70 19.21 -29.30
C TYR A 129 -15.94 20.04 -29.68
N THR A 130 -17.07 19.87 -28.96
CA THR A 130 -18.29 20.65 -29.22
C THR A 130 -18.06 22.13 -29.01
N MET A 131 -17.37 22.48 -27.93
CA MET A 131 -17.05 23.86 -27.60
C MET A 131 -16.15 24.47 -28.66
N PHE A 132 -15.12 23.75 -29.12
CA PHE A 132 -14.26 24.20 -30.21
C PHE A 132 -15.02 24.46 -31.51
N ASN A 133 -15.92 23.55 -31.91
CA ASN A 133 -16.72 23.71 -33.13
C ASN A 133 -17.73 24.87 -33.04
N ALA A 134 -18.38 25.04 -31.89
CA ALA A 134 -19.31 26.15 -31.67
C ALA A 134 -18.64 27.53 -31.79
N LEU A 135 -17.36 27.65 -31.42
CA LEU A 135 -16.61 28.90 -31.55
C LEU A 135 -16.27 29.24 -33.00
N ILE A 136 -15.90 28.23 -33.79
CA ILE A 136 -15.64 28.38 -35.22
C ILE A 136 -16.92 28.85 -35.92
N GLU A 137 -18.06 28.24 -35.59
CA GLU A 137 -19.36 28.62 -36.16
C GLU A 137 -19.76 30.06 -35.80
N LYS A 138 -19.38 30.53 -34.60
CA LYS A 138 -19.65 31.90 -34.12
C LYS A 138 -18.54 32.90 -34.44
N ASN A 139 -17.51 32.51 -35.20
CA ASN A 139 -16.39 33.35 -35.63
C ASN A 139 -15.64 34.05 -34.47
N ILE A 140 -15.51 33.37 -33.33
CA ILE A 140 -14.80 33.86 -32.14
C ILE A 140 -13.31 33.53 -32.27
N SER A 141 -12.43 34.51 -32.02
CA SER A 141 -10.97 34.33 -32.14
C SER A 141 -10.46 33.29 -31.13
N ALA A 142 -9.54 32.42 -31.57
CA ALA A 142 -8.92 31.39 -30.73
C ALA A 142 -8.11 31.97 -29.54
N GLU A 143 -7.67 33.22 -29.66
CA GLU A 143 -6.92 33.95 -28.63
C GLU A 143 -7.83 34.39 -27.47
N ASP A 144 -9.02 34.90 -27.77
CA ASP A 144 -10.04 35.26 -26.76
C ASP A 144 -10.59 34.01 -26.07
N PHE A 145 -10.69 32.91 -26.80
CA PHE A 145 -11.12 31.63 -26.25
C PHE A 145 -10.12 31.09 -25.20
N GLY A 146 -8.83 31.13 -25.51
CA GLY A 146 -7.78 30.70 -24.59
C GLY A 146 -7.78 31.49 -23.28
N PHE A 147 -8.27 32.73 -23.30
CA PHE A 147 -8.48 33.55 -22.10
C PHE A 147 -9.73 33.14 -21.30
N VAL A 148 -10.85 32.85 -21.97
CA VAL A 148 -12.11 32.43 -21.31
C VAL A 148 -12.01 31.01 -20.73
N MET A 149 -11.23 30.12 -21.35
CA MET A 149 -11.03 28.74 -20.90
C MET A 149 -9.88 28.57 -19.91
N GLN A 150 -9.24 29.64 -19.45
CA GLN A 150 -8.20 29.50 -18.42
C GLN A 150 -8.82 28.88 -17.18
N PRO A 151 -8.35 27.69 -16.74
CA PRO A 151 -8.87 27.08 -15.54
C PRO A 151 -8.60 28.03 -14.37
N ALA A 152 -9.63 28.35 -13.61
CA ALA A 152 -9.48 29.15 -12.40
C ALA A 152 -8.42 28.49 -11.50
N THR A 153 -7.34 29.22 -11.22
CA THR A 153 -6.29 28.71 -10.34
C THR A 153 -6.80 28.78 -8.92
N ILE A 154 -7.22 27.63 -8.39
CA ILE A 154 -7.70 27.53 -7.02
C ILE A 154 -6.50 27.32 -6.10
N GLU A 155 -6.10 28.37 -5.39
CA GLU A 155 -5.19 28.25 -4.26
C GLU A 155 -5.99 27.76 -3.04
N SER A 156 -6.13 26.44 -2.91
CA SER A 156 -6.91 25.83 -1.83
C SER A 156 -6.14 25.88 -0.51
N GLN A 157 -6.60 26.71 0.44
CA GLN A 157 -6.19 26.64 1.85
C GLN A 157 -7.29 25.95 2.67
N TYR A 158 -6.96 24.80 3.26
CA TYR A 158 -7.89 24.04 4.09
C TYR A 158 -7.77 24.44 5.56
N ILE A 159 -8.86 24.90 6.16
CA ILE A 159 -8.94 25.26 7.59
C ILE A 159 -8.91 24.00 8.49
N PHE A 160 -9.37 22.86 7.95
CA PHE A 160 -9.33 21.56 8.62
C PHE A 160 -9.06 20.47 7.60
N GLU A 161 -7.92 19.80 7.74
CA GLU A 161 -7.58 18.63 6.94
C GLU A 161 -8.05 17.38 7.72
N PRO A 162 -9.14 16.71 7.29
CA PRO A 162 -9.55 15.47 7.93
C PRO A 162 -8.38 14.48 7.84
N GLN A 163 -8.14 13.71 8.91
CA GLN A 163 -7.03 12.74 8.99
C GLN A 163 -6.77 12.10 7.64
N SER A 164 -5.67 12.52 7.00
CA SER A 164 -5.39 12.19 5.61
C SER A 164 -5.41 10.67 5.44
N ARG A 165 -5.82 10.20 4.27
CA ARG A 165 -5.73 8.78 3.88
C ARG A 165 -4.35 8.21 4.23
N ASP A 166 -3.33 9.03 4.05
CA ASP A 166 -1.93 8.76 4.35
C ASP A 166 -1.70 8.50 5.86
N ARG A 167 -2.35 9.25 6.76
CA ARG A 167 -2.27 9.04 8.22
C ARG A 167 -2.91 7.72 8.67
N ARG A 168 -4.01 7.30 8.04
CA ARG A 168 -4.64 5.99 8.29
C ARG A 168 -3.75 4.84 7.81
N ILE A 169 -3.13 5.00 6.65
CA ILE A 169 -2.17 4.02 6.11
C ILE A 169 -0.96 3.90 7.05
N LEU A 170 -0.43 5.03 7.53
CA LEU A 170 0.69 5.01 8.47
C LEU A 170 0.30 4.36 9.81
N ALA A 171 -0.87 4.70 10.37
CA ALA A 171 -1.37 4.08 11.58
C ALA A 171 -1.55 2.56 11.42
N GLY A 172 -2.08 2.11 10.27
CA GLY A 172 -2.19 0.71 9.92
C GLY A 172 -0.84 0.00 9.79
N PHE A 173 0.15 0.67 9.18
CA PHE A 173 1.51 0.16 9.06
C PHE A 173 2.17 -0.04 10.43
N PHE A 174 2.11 0.96 11.31
CA PHE A 174 2.61 0.83 12.68
C PHE A 174 1.85 -0.25 13.44
N ALA A 175 0.52 -0.30 13.36
CA ALA A 175 -0.27 -1.35 14.00
C ALA A 175 0.13 -2.76 13.53
N GLY A 176 0.41 -2.93 12.23
CA GLY A 176 0.93 -4.18 11.68
C GLY A 176 2.29 -4.55 12.27
N LEU A 177 3.23 -3.60 12.37
CA LEU A 177 4.53 -3.82 13.02
C LEU A 177 4.37 -4.20 14.50
N MET A 178 3.42 -3.58 15.22
CA MET A 178 3.15 -3.91 16.63
C MET A 178 2.65 -5.35 16.78
N ILE A 179 1.66 -5.74 15.98
CA ILE A 179 1.11 -7.10 15.96
C ILE A 179 2.22 -8.10 15.66
N MET A 180 3.03 -7.83 14.62
CA MET A 180 4.16 -8.68 14.25
C MET A 180 5.15 -8.84 15.42
N ALA A 181 5.50 -7.75 16.12
CA ALA A 181 6.42 -7.81 17.24
C ALA A 181 5.90 -8.66 18.41
N VAL A 182 4.59 -8.59 18.71
CA VAL A 182 3.94 -9.45 19.72
C VAL A 182 3.98 -10.92 19.29
N PHE A 183 3.65 -11.22 18.03
CA PHE A 183 3.67 -12.60 17.51
C PHE A 183 5.08 -13.19 17.43
N LEU A 184 6.10 -12.39 17.09
CA LEU A 184 7.49 -12.84 17.12
C LEU A 184 7.94 -13.11 18.55
N GLY A 185 7.60 -12.23 19.50
CA GLY A 185 7.83 -12.45 20.93
C GLY A 185 7.19 -13.75 21.42
N PHE A 186 5.93 -13.99 21.03
CA PHE A 186 5.23 -15.25 21.30
C PHE A 186 5.98 -16.47 20.76
N ALA A 187 6.34 -16.46 19.48
CA ALA A 187 7.01 -17.57 18.82
C ALA A 187 8.36 -17.91 19.48
N TYR A 188 9.15 -16.89 19.83
CA TYR A 188 10.40 -17.08 20.54
C TYR A 188 10.19 -17.60 21.96
N GLN A 189 9.24 -17.05 22.71
CA GLN A 189 8.91 -17.54 24.05
C GLN A 189 8.47 -19.00 24.03
N PHE A 190 7.61 -19.38 23.09
CA PHE A 190 7.15 -20.76 22.93
C PHE A 190 8.30 -21.71 22.56
N THR A 191 9.18 -21.28 21.65
CA THR A 191 10.37 -22.05 21.25
C THR A 191 11.35 -22.20 22.43
N ALA A 192 11.54 -21.13 23.22
CA ALA A 192 12.40 -21.15 24.40
C ALA A 192 11.92 -22.16 25.42
N ILE A 193 10.64 -22.11 25.78
CA ILE A 193 10.02 -23.00 26.79
C ILE A 193 10.07 -24.45 26.30
N THR A 194 9.64 -24.71 25.07
CA THR A 194 9.60 -26.07 24.52
C THR A 194 11.00 -26.68 24.42
N GLY A 195 11.97 -25.93 23.91
CA GLY A 195 13.36 -26.40 23.81
C GLY A 195 14.00 -26.67 25.16
N GLU A 196 13.68 -25.87 26.18
CA GLU A 196 14.19 -26.06 27.54
C GLU A 196 13.58 -27.28 28.23
N LYS A 197 12.27 -27.52 28.05
CA LYS A 197 11.61 -28.72 28.57
C LYS A 197 12.18 -30.00 27.94
N GLN A 198 12.52 -29.97 26.65
CA GLN A 198 13.12 -31.12 25.96
C GLN A 198 14.56 -31.41 26.42
N LEU A 199 15.36 -30.36 26.65
CA LEU A 199 16.79 -30.49 26.96
C LEU A 199 17.11 -30.46 28.46
N LYS A 200 16.09 -30.36 29.33
CA LYS A 200 16.23 -30.20 30.79
C LYS A 200 17.16 -29.06 31.23
N ILE A 201 17.30 -28.04 30.39
CA ILE A 201 18.18 -26.89 30.65
C ILE A 201 17.70 -26.11 31.88
N THR A 202 16.38 -26.03 32.09
CA THR A 202 15.78 -25.34 33.24
C THR A 202 16.24 -25.93 34.58
N GLU A 203 16.31 -27.26 34.69
CA GLU A 203 16.75 -27.94 35.92
C GLU A 203 18.21 -27.57 36.26
N GLN A 204 19.09 -27.57 35.25
CA GLN A 204 20.50 -27.21 35.42
C GLN A 204 20.67 -25.74 35.83
N ILE A 205 19.96 -24.83 35.17
CA ILE A 205 20.10 -23.40 35.43
C ILE A 205 19.49 -23.01 36.79
N VAL A 206 18.32 -23.56 37.15
CA VAL A 206 17.68 -23.29 38.44
C VAL A 206 18.47 -23.88 39.61
N SER A 207 19.33 -24.88 39.37
CA SER A 207 20.28 -25.37 40.39
C SER A 207 21.43 -24.36 40.68
N ALA A 208 21.73 -23.47 39.74
CA ALA A 208 22.83 -22.50 39.82
C ALA A 208 22.37 -21.07 40.18
N ILE A 209 21.15 -20.69 39.81
CA ILE A 209 20.57 -19.35 40.08
C ILE A 209 19.14 -19.45 40.59
N LYS A 210 18.69 -18.41 41.32
CA LYS A 210 17.31 -18.36 41.83
C LYS A 210 16.29 -18.42 40.67
N PRO A 211 15.19 -19.20 40.80
CA PRO A 211 14.15 -19.31 39.76
C PRO A 211 13.59 -17.96 39.29
N GLN A 212 13.41 -17.01 40.22
CA GLN A 212 12.87 -15.69 39.90
C GLN A 212 13.83 -14.85 39.03
N VAL A 213 15.14 -14.94 39.27
CA VAL A 213 16.16 -14.27 38.44
C VAL A 213 16.14 -14.83 37.01
N TRP A 214 15.98 -16.14 36.88
CA TRP A 214 15.87 -16.81 35.60
C TRP A 214 14.63 -16.32 34.83
N MET A 215 13.49 -16.26 35.50
CA MET A 215 12.22 -15.85 34.89
C MET A 215 12.24 -14.38 34.45
N ASP A 216 12.63 -13.46 35.33
CA ASP A 216 12.73 -12.04 35.01
C ASP A 216 13.70 -11.80 33.86
N GLY A 217 14.85 -12.49 33.89
CA GLY A 217 15.85 -12.40 32.84
C GLY A 217 15.31 -12.83 31.47
N LYS A 218 14.55 -13.93 31.44
CA LYS A 218 13.92 -14.48 30.23
C LYS A 218 12.86 -13.53 29.65
N ILE A 219 11.94 -13.04 30.48
CA ILE A 219 10.90 -12.08 30.06
C ILE A 219 11.55 -10.85 29.44
N LEU A 220 12.55 -10.27 30.10
CA LEU A 220 13.25 -9.09 29.59
C LEU A 220 14.05 -9.38 28.32
N GLY A 221 14.72 -10.55 28.23
CA GLY A 221 15.55 -10.91 27.08
C GLY A 221 14.73 -11.12 25.80
N ILE A 222 13.59 -11.79 25.91
CA ILE A 222 12.69 -12.02 24.77
C ILE A 222 11.94 -10.75 24.41
N THR A 223 11.59 -9.91 25.39
CA THR A 223 11.05 -8.57 25.11
C THR A 223 12.04 -7.70 24.35
N LEU A 224 13.32 -7.69 24.77
CA LEU A 224 14.38 -6.96 24.08
C LEU A 224 14.60 -7.49 22.65
N THR A 225 14.43 -8.80 22.45
CA THR A 225 14.48 -9.42 21.12
C THR A 225 13.37 -8.88 20.23
N GLY A 226 12.11 -8.96 20.67
CA GLY A 226 10.96 -8.45 19.89
C GLY A 226 11.07 -6.95 19.57
N LEU A 227 11.58 -6.15 20.52
CA LEU A 227 11.83 -4.73 20.31
C LEU A 227 12.93 -4.47 19.27
N SER A 228 14.03 -5.24 19.34
CA SER A 228 15.14 -5.13 18.39
C SER A 228 14.71 -5.55 16.99
N SER A 229 13.90 -6.61 16.87
CA SER A 229 13.33 -7.03 15.59
C SER A 229 12.43 -5.94 15.02
N MET A 230 11.51 -5.37 15.82
CA MET A 230 10.66 -4.25 15.39
C MET A 230 11.48 -3.06 14.85
N LEU A 231 12.53 -2.65 15.58
CA LEU A 231 13.41 -1.56 15.14
C LEU A 231 14.14 -1.92 13.84
N THR A 232 14.59 -3.17 13.71
CA THR A 232 15.28 -3.67 12.51
C THR A 232 14.34 -3.62 11.29
N TYR A 233 13.10 -4.08 11.42
CA TYR A 233 12.09 -4.00 10.36
C TYR A 233 11.68 -2.56 10.05
N LEU A 234 11.63 -1.67 11.04
CA LEU A 234 11.34 -0.26 10.82
C LEU A 234 12.43 0.40 9.97
N VAL A 235 13.71 0.24 10.36
CA VAL A 235 14.85 0.81 9.63
C VAL A 235 14.93 0.23 8.22
N LEU A 236 14.92 -1.08 8.09
CA LEU A 236 15.08 -1.74 6.80
C LEU A 236 13.85 -1.55 5.89
N GLY A 237 12.64 -1.58 6.47
CA GLY A 237 11.41 -1.26 5.74
C GLY A 237 11.44 0.17 5.19
N SER A 238 11.91 1.14 6.00
CA SER A 238 12.05 2.53 5.53
C SER A 238 13.06 2.66 4.38
N LEU A 239 14.17 1.91 4.41
CA LEU A 239 15.15 1.87 3.33
C LEU A 239 14.57 1.27 2.04
N VAL A 240 13.84 0.16 2.15
CA VAL A 240 13.14 -0.46 1.01
C VAL A 240 12.15 0.52 0.38
N THR A 241 11.35 1.19 1.20
CA THR A 241 10.40 2.20 0.73
C THR A 241 11.11 3.39 0.08
N ALA A 242 12.24 3.87 0.63
CA ALA A 242 13.03 4.94 0.04
C ALA A 242 13.58 4.55 -1.35
N ILE A 243 14.10 3.33 -1.49
CA ILE A 243 14.57 2.78 -2.78
C ILE A 243 13.39 2.69 -3.77
N TYR A 244 12.24 2.17 -3.35
CA TYR A 244 11.05 2.08 -4.20
C TYR A 244 10.59 3.46 -4.73
N PHE A 245 10.64 4.49 -3.87
CA PHE A 245 10.28 5.84 -4.27
C PHE A 245 11.27 6.48 -5.25
N GLN A 246 12.56 6.14 -5.17
CA GLN A 246 13.55 6.55 -6.16
C GLN A 246 13.22 6.05 -7.58
N TYR A 247 12.65 4.85 -7.71
CA TYR A 247 12.26 4.29 -9.01
C TYR A 247 10.89 4.78 -9.53
N THR A 248 10.00 5.23 -8.65
CA THR A 248 8.63 5.67 -9.01
C THR A 248 8.49 7.19 -9.15
N GLY A 249 9.58 7.94 -8.93
CA GLY A 249 9.60 9.41 -9.07
C GLY A 249 8.83 10.15 -7.97
N ALA A 250 8.35 9.44 -6.94
CA ALA A 250 7.66 10.04 -5.81
C ALA A 250 8.68 10.58 -4.80
N THR A 251 8.46 11.80 -4.29
CA THR A 251 9.41 12.46 -3.39
C THR A 251 9.40 11.81 -1.99
N ALA A 252 10.57 11.41 -1.49
CA ALA A 252 10.76 10.89 -0.12
C ALA A 252 10.23 11.83 0.99
N ALA A 253 10.11 13.13 0.67
CA ALA A 253 9.48 14.14 1.53
C ALA A 253 8.04 13.78 1.97
N ARG A 254 7.29 13.04 1.12
CA ARG A 254 5.92 12.61 1.45
C ARG A 254 5.88 11.60 2.59
N VAL A 255 6.90 10.75 2.75
CA VAL A 255 6.97 9.80 3.87
C VAL A 255 7.20 10.54 5.19
N ILE A 256 8.10 11.53 5.15
CA ILE A 256 8.47 12.32 6.32
C ILE A 256 7.31 13.21 6.78
N SER A 257 6.53 13.79 5.86
CA SER A 257 5.35 14.60 6.21
C SER A 257 4.23 13.79 6.86
N ILE A 258 4.19 12.47 6.66
CA ILE A 258 3.19 11.58 7.28
C ILE A 258 3.63 11.16 8.69
N LEU A 259 4.93 11.18 9.00
CA LEU A 259 5.48 10.77 10.30
C LEU A 259 5.14 11.79 11.41
N HIS A 260 4.06 11.51 12.14
CA HIS A 260 3.67 12.30 13.31
C HIS A 260 4.40 11.79 14.58
N LEU A 261 5.50 12.46 14.97
CA LEU A 261 6.36 12.09 16.10
C LEU A 261 5.61 11.71 17.40
N PRO A 262 4.62 12.48 17.88
CA PRO A 262 3.89 12.13 19.10
C PRO A 262 3.18 10.77 19.02
N SER A 263 2.66 10.41 17.84
CA SER A 263 1.95 9.15 17.63
C SER A 263 2.92 7.96 17.65
N ILE A 264 4.12 8.14 17.11
CA ILE A 264 5.17 7.10 17.09
C ILE A 264 5.60 6.75 18.51
N ILE A 265 5.78 7.75 19.38
CA ILE A 265 6.15 7.53 20.79
C ILE A 265 5.07 6.73 21.51
N LEU A 266 3.79 7.08 21.29
CA LEU A 266 2.67 6.37 21.91
C LEU A 266 2.58 4.93 21.39
N PHE A 267 2.73 4.70 20.08
CA PHE A 267 2.76 3.36 19.51
C PHE A 267 3.93 2.53 20.04
N PHE A 268 5.11 3.12 20.16
CA PHE A 268 6.27 2.45 20.74
C PHE A 268 6.02 2.03 22.19
N ALA A 269 5.50 2.94 23.03
CA ALA A 269 5.15 2.65 24.41
C ALA A 269 4.09 1.54 24.51
N PHE A 270 3.05 1.61 23.67
CA PHE A 270 2.01 0.59 23.60
C PHE A 270 2.57 -0.78 23.18
N THR A 271 3.48 -0.80 22.20
CA THR A 271 4.14 -2.03 21.75
C THR A 271 4.99 -2.65 22.86
N MET A 272 5.78 -1.83 23.55
CA MET A 272 6.61 -2.26 24.66
C MET A 272 5.76 -2.89 25.76
N MET A 273 4.65 -2.25 26.14
CA MET A 273 3.71 -2.81 27.11
C MET A 273 3.06 -4.10 26.61
N GLY A 274 2.64 -4.15 25.36
CA GLY A 274 2.02 -5.34 24.76
C GLY A 274 2.95 -6.55 24.75
N ILE A 275 4.20 -6.37 24.34
CA ILE A 275 5.22 -7.44 24.34
C ILE A 275 5.53 -7.89 25.78
N LEU A 276 5.72 -6.94 26.71
CA LEU A 276 5.98 -7.26 28.12
C LEU A 276 4.82 -8.04 28.74
N MET A 277 3.58 -7.58 28.54
CA MET A 277 2.38 -8.23 29.05
C MET A 277 2.29 -9.67 28.55
N TRP A 278 2.43 -9.85 27.23
CA TRP A 278 2.31 -11.17 26.62
C TRP A 278 3.42 -12.13 27.06
N ASN A 279 4.67 -11.66 27.06
CA ASN A 279 5.80 -12.47 27.53
C ASN A 279 5.67 -12.85 29.01
N SER A 280 5.11 -11.95 29.83
CA SER A 280 4.83 -12.22 31.25
C SER A 280 3.73 -13.28 31.43
N ILE A 281 2.65 -13.21 30.64
CA ILE A 281 1.58 -14.23 30.66
C ILE A 281 2.15 -15.60 30.30
N MET A 282 2.95 -15.68 29.24
CA MET A 282 3.54 -16.94 28.79
C MET A 282 4.56 -17.49 29.79
N ALA A 283 5.36 -16.62 30.40
CA ALA A 283 6.25 -17.00 31.48
C ALA A 283 5.49 -17.58 32.68
N ALA A 284 4.39 -16.95 33.09
CA ALA A 284 3.52 -17.47 34.15
C ALA A 284 2.95 -18.84 33.80
N LEU A 285 2.43 -19.01 32.57
CA LEU A 285 1.92 -20.30 32.08
C LEU A 285 3.01 -21.39 32.00
N ALA A 286 4.26 -21.01 31.75
CA ALA A 286 5.38 -21.96 31.70
C ALA A 286 5.87 -22.40 33.09
N SER A 287 5.60 -21.58 34.11
CA SER A 287 5.95 -21.85 35.51
C SER A 287 4.92 -22.70 36.24
N ALA A 288 3.70 -22.76 35.72
CA ALA A 288 2.62 -23.63 36.21
C ALA A 288 2.79 -25.05 35.66
#